data_AF-A0A8H5CUD3-F1
#
_entry.id   AF-A0A8H5CUD3-F1
#
_cell.length_a   1.000
_cell.length_b   1.000
_cell.length_c   1.000
_cell.angle_alpha   90.00
_cell.angle_beta   90.00
_cell.angle_gamma   90.00
#
_symmetry.space_group_name_H-M   'P 1'
#
loop_
_entity.id
_entity.type
_entity.pdbx_description
1 polymer ?
#
loop_
_entity_poly.entity_id
_entity_poly.type
_entity_poly.pdbx_seq_one_letter_code
_entity_poly.pdbx_strand_id
1 'polypeptide(L)'
;MQPWQFEPSINRNEFVFRNAGAPTGVLPPAGDNQKLFAFLRGEEPTLWKVKHVPSAGPNSVVITSAADGKFWFSIPPRPGADSTIPGAPNQVEIRRLLFNPVEPITYPPEVIFEITGVLY
;
A
#
# COMPACT_ATOMS: atom_id res chain seq x y z
N MET A 1 18.60 -1.15 1.61
CA MET A 1 17.26 -0.53 1.42
C MET A 1 17.09 0.52 2.49
N GLN A 2 16.64 1.73 2.14
CA GLN A 2 16.33 2.77 3.12
C GLN A 2 14.99 2.43 3.79
N PRO A 3 14.85 2.59 5.12
CA PRO A 3 13.59 2.27 5.80
C PRO A 3 12.46 3.21 5.36
N TRP A 4 11.24 2.68 5.37
CA TRP A 4 10.03 3.49 5.22
C TRP A 4 9.81 4.35 6.46
N GLN A 5 9.25 5.55 6.28
CA GLN A 5 8.84 6.42 7.37
C GLN A 5 7.32 6.55 7.39
N PHE A 6 6.75 6.61 8.59
CA PHE A 6 5.32 6.70 8.84
C PHE A 6 5.06 8.00 9.60
N GLU A 7 4.45 8.97 8.95
CA GLU A 7 4.12 10.26 9.57
C GLU A 7 2.62 10.30 9.86
N PRO A 8 2.20 10.44 11.12
CA PRO A 8 0.78 10.60 11.44
C PRO A 8 0.25 11.90 10.83
N SER A 9 -0.96 11.85 10.26
CA SER A 9 -1.66 13.04 9.81
C SER A 9 -2.33 13.75 11.00
N ILE A 10 -2.98 14.90 10.75
CA ILE A 10 -3.82 15.57 11.77
C ILE A 10 -4.91 14.63 12.32
N ASN A 11 -5.36 13.70 11.49
CA ASN A 11 -6.17 12.56 11.91
C ASN A 11 -5.23 11.42 12.33
N ARG A 12 -5.17 11.13 13.63
CA ARG A 12 -4.25 10.13 14.21
C ARG A 12 -4.42 8.71 13.70
N ASN A 13 -5.49 8.42 12.96
CA ASN A 13 -5.74 7.13 12.33
C ASN A 13 -5.28 7.06 10.87
N GLU A 14 -4.65 8.13 10.37
CA GLU A 14 -4.19 8.26 8.99
C GLU A 14 -2.72 8.66 8.96
N PHE A 15 -2.01 8.19 7.93
CA PHE A 15 -0.57 8.30 7.83
C PHE A 15 -0.16 8.74 6.44
N VAL A 16 0.89 9.55 6.36
CA VAL A 16 1.70 9.72 5.16
C VAL A 16 2.82 8.70 5.22
N PHE A 17 2.88 7.85 4.21
CA PHE A 17 3.98 6.91 4.04
C PHE A 17 5.06 7.58 3.20
N ARG A 18 6.32 7.50 3.64
CA ARG A 18 7.46 7.98 2.84
C ARG A 18 8.40 6.85 2.48
N ASN A 19 8.80 6.83 1.23
CA ASN A 19 9.86 5.96 0.73
C ASN A 19 11.06 6.83 0.30
N ALA A 20 12.22 6.57 0.88
CA ALA A 20 13.43 7.39 0.67
C ALA A 20 13.21 8.91 0.90
N GLY A 21 12.36 9.26 1.88
CA GLY A 21 12.01 10.65 2.23
C GLY A 21 10.92 11.29 1.37
N ALA A 22 10.57 10.69 0.24
CA ALA A 22 9.49 11.16 -0.62
C ALA A 22 8.13 10.58 -0.18
N PRO A 23 7.08 11.41 -0.06
CA PRO A 23 5.74 10.91 0.28
C PRO A 23 5.19 10.01 -0.82
N THR A 24 4.33 9.06 -0.47
CA THR A 24 3.72 8.15 -1.43
C THR A 24 2.26 8.47 -1.72
N GLY A 25 1.83 8.08 -2.92
CA GLY A 25 0.45 8.23 -3.31
C GLY A 25 0.10 7.65 -4.67
N VAL A 26 -1.10 7.99 -5.13
CA VAL A 26 -1.61 7.63 -6.45
C VAL A 26 -1.74 8.87 -7.32
N LEU A 27 -1.40 8.74 -8.61
CA LEU A 27 -1.60 9.83 -9.57
C LEU A 27 -3.08 9.98 -9.95
N PRO A 28 -3.60 11.21 -10.09
CA PRO A 28 -4.91 11.47 -10.67
C PRO A 28 -4.95 11.19 -12.18
N PRO A 29 -6.14 10.89 -12.76
CA PRO A 29 -7.41 10.67 -12.08
C PRO A 29 -7.46 9.29 -11.39
N ALA A 30 -8.18 9.22 -10.27
CA ALA A 30 -8.23 8.01 -9.45
C ALA A 30 -9.21 6.96 -9.96
N GLY A 31 -8.78 6.19 -10.96
CA GLY A 31 -9.51 5.01 -11.46
C GLY A 31 -9.38 3.78 -10.57
N ASP A 32 -9.96 2.65 -11.02
CA ASP A 32 -9.65 1.33 -10.45
C ASP A 32 -8.33 0.81 -11.05
N ASN A 33 -7.50 0.13 -10.25
CA ASN A 33 -6.16 -0.36 -10.61
C ASN A 33 -5.08 0.72 -10.81
N GLN A 34 -4.88 1.54 -9.79
CA GLN A 34 -3.80 2.53 -9.76
C GLN A 34 -2.47 1.90 -9.33
N LYS A 35 -1.38 2.66 -9.49
CA LYS A 35 -0.04 2.28 -9.02
C LYS A 35 0.39 3.22 -7.90
N LEU A 36 1.13 2.68 -6.95
CA LEU A 36 1.76 3.47 -5.88
C LEU A 36 3.06 4.11 -6.40
N PHE A 37 3.19 5.41 -6.18
CA PHE A 37 4.39 6.17 -6.51
C PHE A 37 4.97 6.85 -5.27
N ALA A 38 6.26 7.15 -5.30
CA ALA A 38 6.87 8.13 -4.42
C ALA A 38 6.94 9.46 -5.18
N PHE A 39 6.29 10.50 -4.64
CA PHE A 39 6.18 11.81 -5.27
C PHE A 39 7.44 12.62 -5.04
N LEU A 40 8.14 12.92 -6.13
CA LEU A 40 9.36 13.70 -6.07
C LEU A 40 9.09 15.20 -6.12
N ARG A 41 7.94 15.66 -6.67
CA ARG A 41 7.66 17.09 -6.88
C ARG A 41 6.17 17.44 -7.01
N GLY A 42 5.63 18.13 -6.02
CA GLY A 42 4.41 18.95 -6.19
C GLY A 42 3.08 18.19 -6.19
N GLU A 43 3.09 16.86 -6.06
CA GLU A 43 1.88 16.09 -5.80
C GLU A 43 1.56 16.01 -4.30
N GLU A 44 0.27 16.14 -3.97
CA GLU A 44 -0.22 15.95 -2.62
C GLU A 44 -0.13 14.46 -2.21
N PRO A 45 0.38 14.14 -1.00
CA PRO A 45 0.46 12.77 -0.52
C PRO A 45 -0.92 12.12 -0.43
N THR A 46 -0.98 10.82 -0.69
CA THR A 46 -2.18 10.04 -0.32
C THR A 46 -2.11 9.73 1.17
N LEU A 47 -3.23 9.94 1.87
CA LEU A 47 -3.38 9.52 3.26
C LEU A 47 -3.77 8.05 3.31
N TRP A 48 -3.10 7.30 4.18
CA TRP A 48 -3.25 5.86 4.32
C TRP A 48 -3.72 5.47 5.72
N LYS A 49 -4.54 4.43 5.81
CA LYS A 49 -4.95 3.79 7.06
C LYS A 49 -4.26 2.44 7.17
N VAL A 50 -3.87 2.06 8.37
CA VAL A 50 -3.21 0.79 8.67
C VAL A 50 -4.10 -0.01 9.61
N LYS A 51 -4.40 -1.25 9.26
CA LYS A 51 -5.17 -2.17 10.11
C LYS A 51 -4.36 -3.43 10.33
N HIS A 52 -4.21 -3.81 11.60
CA HIS A 52 -3.53 -5.04 12.01
C HIS A 52 -4.35 -6.29 11.65
N VAL A 53 -3.65 -7.36 11.25
CA VAL A 53 -4.22 -8.66 10.86
C VAL A 53 -3.54 -9.77 11.67
N PRO A 54 -3.94 -9.99 12.94
CA PRO A 54 -3.29 -10.95 13.83
C PRO A 54 -3.30 -12.39 13.28
N SER A 55 -4.32 -12.74 12.50
CA SER A 55 -4.48 -14.07 11.90
C SER A 55 -3.41 -14.41 10.86
N ALA A 56 -2.74 -13.40 10.30
CA ALA A 56 -1.65 -13.58 9.33
C ALA A 56 -0.26 -13.45 9.96
N GLY A 57 -0.16 -12.91 11.18
CA GLY A 57 1.09 -12.74 11.92
C GLY A 57 1.08 -11.53 12.86
N PRO A 58 2.04 -11.46 13.80
CA PRO A 58 2.10 -10.40 14.81
C PRO A 58 2.39 -9.01 14.23
N ASN A 59 3.02 -8.91 13.06
CA ASN A 59 3.37 -7.66 12.39
C ASN A 59 2.62 -7.45 11.06
N SER A 60 1.60 -8.28 10.82
CA SER A 60 0.87 -8.30 9.56
C SER A 60 -0.20 -7.20 9.56
N VAL A 61 -0.27 -6.44 8.47
CA VAL A 61 -1.21 -5.34 8.30
C VAL A 61 -1.83 -5.35 6.90
N VAL A 62 -2.98 -4.69 6.78
CA VAL A 62 -3.49 -4.18 5.50
C VAL A 62 -3.38 -2.66 5.49
N ILE A 63 -3.05 -2.11 4.32
CA ILE A 63 -2.92 -0.66 4.11
C ILE A 63 -4.00 -0.23 3.13
N THR A 64 -4.81 0.75 3.52
CA THR A 64 -5.92 1.26 2.70
C THR A 64 -5.86 2.77 2.52
N SER A 65 -6.25 3.26 1.34
CA SER A 65 -6.43 4.68 1.09
C SER A 65 -7.52 5.23 2.01
N ALA A 66 -7.22 6.34 2.69
CA ALA A 66 -8.17 6.98 3.60
C ALA A 66 -9.38 7.57 2.86
N ALA A 67 -9.20 7.95 1.59
CA ALA A 67 -10.21 8.64 0.79
C ALA A 67 -11.27 7.69 0.19
N ASP A 68 -10.85 6.52 -0.30
CA ASP A 68 -11.71 5.62 -1.07
C ASP A 68 -11.64 4.14 -0.64
N GLY A 69 -10.86 3.83 0.39
CA GLY A 69 -10.78 2.49 0.97
C GLY A 69 -10.08 1.45 0.09
N LYS A 70 -9.44 1.85 -1.02
CA LYS A 70 -8.67 0.93 -1.87
C LYS A 70 -7.43 0.41 -1.13
N PHE A 71 -7.10 -0.85 -1.38
CA PHE A 71 -6.02 -1.58 -0.72
C PHE A 71 -4.73 -1.50 -1.52
N TRP A 72 -3.60 -1.58 -0.81
CA TRP A 72 -2.34 -1.94 -1.42
C TRP A 72 -2.35 -3.42 -1.82
N PHE A 73 -1.82 -3.71 -3.00
CA PHE A 73 -1.65 -5.05 -3.55
C PHE A 73 -0.20 -5.24 -3.99
N SER A 74 0.44 -6.27 -3.47
CA SER A 74 1.71 -6.80 -3.95
C SER A 74 1.43 -7.98 -4.89
N ILE A 75 1.26 -7.69 -6.18
CA ILE A 75 1.00 -8.72 -7.18
C ILE A 75 2.30 -9.02 -7.94
N PRO A 76 2.69 -10.30 -8.08
CA PRO A 76 3.76 -10.70 -8.99
C PRO A 76 3.51 -10.19 -10.42
N PRO A 77 4.56 -10.00 -11.23
CA PRO A 77 4.36 -9.59 -12.61
C PRO A 77 3.64 -10.74 -13.33
N ARG A 78 2.59 -10.43 -14.09
CA ARG A 78 1.97 -11.44 -14.93
C ARG A 78 2.98 -11.86 -16.01
N PRO A 79 3.16 -13.16 -16.26
CA PRO A 79 3.91 -13.60 -17.44
C PRO A 79 3.31 -12.94 -18.69
N GLY A 80 4.13 -12.19 -19.43
CA GLY A 80 3.71 -11.52 -20.67
C GLY A 80 3.06 -10.14 -20.54
N ALA A 81 2.94 -9.56 -19.33
CA ALA A 81 2.51 -8.17 -19.19
C ALA A 81 3.68 -7.22 -19.47
N ASP A 82 3.79 -6.70 -20.69
CA ASP A 82 4.49 -5.50 -21.20
C ASP A 82 5.75 -4.96 -20.49
N SER A 83 6.44 -5.79 -19.70
CA SER A 83 7.73 -5.49 -19.12
C SER A 83 8.76 -5.83 -20.17
N THR A 84 9.07 -4.85 -21.02
CA THR A 84 10.25 -4.88 -21.90
C THR A 84 11.57 -4.96 -21.11
N ILE A 85 11.51 -4.97 -19.77
CA ILE A 85 12.64 -5.09 -18.86
C ILE A 85 12.51 -6.42 -18.08
N PRO A 86 13.22 -7.48 -18.47
CA PRO A 86 13.41 -8.66 -17.64
C PRO A 86 13.96 -8.24 -16.26
N GLY A 87 13.25 -8.58 -15.18
CA GLY A 87 13.67 -8.28 -13.80
C GLY A 87 13.22 -6.95 -13.22
N ALA A 88 12.29 -6.21 -13.87
CA ALA A 88 11.67 -5.05 -13.23
C ALA A 88 10.95 -5.45 -11.93
N PRO A 89 11.20 -4.76 -10.81
CA PRO A 89 10.56 -5.09 -9.53
C PRO A 89 9.06 -4.80 -9.59
N ASN A 90 8.26 -5.61 -8.87
CA ASN A 90 6.82 -5.42 -8.77
C ASN A 90 6.49 -4.05 -8.17
N GLN A 91 5.74 -3.24 -8.91
CA GLN A 91 5.17 -2.01 -8.37
C GLN A 91 3.87 -2.33 -7.64
N VAL A 92 3.74 -1.83 -6.41
CA VAL A 92 2.51 -1.96 -5.61
C VAL A 92 1.33 -1.31 -6.35
N GLU A 93 0.21 -2.02 -6.35
CA GLU A 93 -1.03 -1.58 -6.99
C GLU A 93 -2.05 -1.16 -5.95
N ILE A 94 -2.92 -0.22 -6.30
CA ILE A 94 -3.97 0.31 -5.43
C ILE A 94 -5.32 -0.06 -6.05
N ARG A 95 -6.05 -0.97 -5.41
CA ARG A 95 -7.26 -1.59 -5.97
C ARG A 95 -8.36 -1.76 -4.94
N ARG A 96 -9.60 -1.86 -5.41
CA ARG A 96 -10.70 -2.37 -4.58
C ARG A 96 -10.48 -3.86 -4.31
N LEU A 97 -10.67 -4.26 -3.07
CA LEU A 97 -10.62 -5.66 -2.70
C LEU A 97 -12.00 -6.28 -2.96
N LEU A 98 -12.06 -7.15 -3.98
CA LEU A 98 -13.28 -7.85 -4.38
C LEU A 98 -13.33 -9.22 -3.70
N PHE A 99 -13.74 -9.25 -2.43
CA PHE A 99 -13.98 -10.49 -1.71
C PHE A 99 -15.14 -10.36 -0.73
N ASN A 100 -15.76 -11.48 -0.40
CA ASN A 100 -16.75 -11.53 0.66
C ASN A 100 -16.03 -11.88 1.98
N PRO A 101 -15.90 -10.98 2.94
CA PRO A 101 -15.27 -11.29 4.22
C PRO A 101 -16.13 -12.31 4.97
N VAL A 102 -15.62 -13.53 5.13
CA VAL A 102 -16.17 -14.52 6.06
C VAL A 102 -15.51 -14.29 7.42
N GLU A 103 -16.26 -14.32 8.52
CA GLU A 103 -15.67 -14.17 9.85
C GLU A 103 -15.05 -15.48 10.35
N PRO A 104 -13.79 -15.46 10.84
CA PRO A 104 -12.89 -14.30 10.94
C PRO A 104 -12.32 -13.86 9.58
N ILE A 105 -12.29 -12.54 9.34
CA ILE A 105 -11.87 -11.96 8.06
C ILE A 105 -10.49 -12.48 7.67
N THR A 106 -10.45 -13.25 6.58
CA THR A 106 -9.21 -13.76 6.00
C THR A 106 -8.90 -12.94 4.75
N TYR A 107 -7.84 -12.12 4.83
CA TYR A 107 -7.37 -11.35 3.69
C TYR A 107 -6.54 -12.23 2.75
N PRO A 108 -6.59 -12.00 1.44
CA PRO A 108 -5.69 -12.66 0.50
C PRO A 108 -4.24 -12.20 0.76
N PRO A 109 -3.23 -13.07 0.56
CA PRO A 109 -1.84 -12.75 0.89
C PRO A 109 -1.30 -11.53 0.15
N GLU A 110 -1.84 -11.21 -1.04
CA GLU A 110 -1.41 -10.08 -1.86
C GLU A 110 -1.68 -8.72 -1.23
N VAL A 111 -2.60 -8.61 -0.26
CA VAL A 111 -2.90 -7.35 0.43
C VAL A 111 -2.30 -7.27 1.82
N ILE A 112 -1.61 -8.32 2.27
CA ILE A 112 -1.00 -8.40 3.59
C ILE A 112 0.46 -7.95 3.48
N PHE A 113 0.80 -6.93 4.24
CA PHE A 113 2.16 -6.42 4.35
C PHE A 113 2.69 -6.68 5.76
N GLU A 114 3.99 -6.91 5.87
CA GLU A 114 4.66 -6.99 7.16
C GLU A 114 5.40 -5.68 7.42
N ILE A 115 5.11 -5.03 8.55
CA ILE A 115 5.85 -3.84 8.99
C ILE A 115 6.75 -4.25 10.14
N THR A 116 8.06 -4.23 9.90
CA THR A 116 9.08 -4.50 10.91
C THR A 116 9.92 -3.24 11.16
N GLY A 117 10.14 -2.90 12.43
CA GLY A 117 10.91 -1.71 12.80
C GLY A 117 10.49 -1.09 14.13
N VAL A 118 11.21 -0.06 14.55
CA VAL A 118 10.90 0.73 15.75
C VAL A 118 9.96 1.85 15.35
N LEU A 119 8.73 1.83 15.88
CA LEU A 119 7.85 3.00 15.88
C LEU A 119 8.46 4.00 16.88
N TYR A 120 9.06 5.08 16.40
CA TYR A 120 9.49 6.21 17.24
C TYR A 120 8.36 7.22 17.39
#